data_AF-A0A6I2R9G7-F1
#
_entry.id   AF-A0A6I2R9G7-F1
#
_cell.length_a   1.000
_cell.length_b   1.000
_cell.length_c   1.000
_cell.angle_alpha   90.00
_cell.angle_beta   90.00
_cell.angle_gamma   90.00
#
_symmetry.space_group_name_H-M   'P 1'
#
loop_
_entity.id
_entity.type
_entity.pdbx_description
1 polymer ?
#
loop_
_entity_poly.entity_id
_entity_poly.type
_entity_poly.pdbx_seq_one_letter_code
_entity_poly.pdbx_strand_id
1 'polypeptide(L)'
;MEDWRLSRGQEDYLSGVVFHKERMLPQPQDLGFHKHCELCWTTLSPYGTDEHEGYVSENRQYWLCQSCFQEFKNILMLVEDTSH
;
A
#
# COMPACT_ATOMS: atom_id res chain seq x y z
N MET A 1 16.08 4.35 -16.32
CA MET A 1 14.70 4.06 -16.71
C MET A 1 13.88 4.46 -15.51
N GLU A 2 13.17 5.58 -15.58
CA GLU A 2 12.30 6.02 -14.49
C GLU A 2 11.13 5.03 -14.42
N ASP A 3 10.89 4.46 -13.24
CA ASP A 3 9.77 3.54 -13.06
C ASP A 3 8.46 4.33 -13.13
N TRP A 4 7.53 3.89 -13.98
CA TRP A 4 6.26 4.60 -14.20
C TRP A 4 5.43 4.76 -12.92
N ARG A 5 5.67 3.89 -11.93
CA ARG A 5 5.02 3.93 -10.61
C ARG A 5 5.48 5.12 -9.75
N LEU A 6 6.61 5.74 -10.07
CA LEU A 6 7.14 6.93 -9.38
C LEU A 6 6.96 8.22 -10.18
N SER A 7 6.64 8.12 -11.47
CA SER A 7 6.56 9.28 -12.37
C SER A 7 5.46 10.30 -12.03
N ARG A 8 4.62 10.07 -11.02
CA ARG A 8 3.55 11.00 -10.59
C ARG A 8 3.88 11.73 -9.29
N GLY A 9 5.13 11.63 -8.81
CA GLY A 9 5.57 12.31 -7.59
C GLY A 9 5.28 11.54 -6.31
N GLN A 10 5.04 10.23 -6.39
CA GLN A 10 4.86 9.36 -5.22
C GLN A 10 6.02 9.47 -4.23
N GLU A 11 7.23 9.70 -4.74
CA GLU A 11 8.44 9.90 -3.94
C GLU A 11 8.32 11.07 -2.95
N ASP A 12 7.54 12.10 -3.26
CA ASP A 12 7.41 13.30 -2.42
C ASP A 12 6.68 13.02 -1.10
N TYR A 13 5.70 12.12 -1.12
CA TYR A 13 4.83 11.87 0.04
C TYR A 13 4.93 10.45 0.61
N LEU A 14 5.50 9.49 -0.11
CA LEU A 14 5.76 8.15 0.40
C LEU A 14 7.14 8.01 1.04
N SER A 15 8.06 8.94 0.79
CA SER A 15 9.42 8.84 1.29
C SER A 15 9.49 8.89 2.82
N GLY A 16 10.07 7.86 3.44
CA GLY A 16 10.22 7.77 4.90
C GLY A 16 8.92 7.45 5.66
N VAL A 17 7.82 7.15 4.96
CA VAL A 17 6.55 6.82 5.62
C VAL A 17 6.63 5.44 6.26
N VAL A 18 6.04 5.33 7.45
CA VAL A 18 5.90 4.08 8.20
C VAL A 18 4.64 3.34 7.74
N PHE A 19 4.81 2.07 7.40
CA PHE A 19 3.76 1.15 7.01
C PHE A 19 3.74 -0.05 7.94
N HIS A 20 2.55 -0.52 8.28
CA HIS A 20 2.35 -1.81 8.93
C HIS A 20 1.62 -2.76 7.98
N LYS A 21 1.92 -4.05 8.11
CA LYS A 21 1.22 -5.08 7.36
C LYS A 21 -0.18 -5.26 7.94
N GLU A 22 -1.21 -4.99 7.15
CA GLU A 22 -2.61 -5.15 7.54
C GLU A 22 -3.33 -6.07 6.55
N ARG A 23 -4.11 -7.02 7.10
CA ARG A 23 -5.04 -7.83 6.32
C ARG A 23 -6.36 -7.08 6.20
N MET A 24 -6.83 -6.89 4.98
CA MET A 24 -8.16 -6.35 4.72
C MET A 24 -9.20 -7.37 5.16
N LEU A 25 -10.03 -6.98 6.12
CA LEU A 25 -11.17 -7.78 6.58
C LEU A 25 -12.44 -7.21 5.96
N PRO A 26 -13.41 -8.06 5.58
CA PRO A 26 -14.68 -7.59 5.06
C PRO A 26 -15.43 -6.86 6.17
N GLN A 27 -15.57 -5.54 6.08
CA GLN A 27 -16.41 -4.78 6.99
C GLN A 27 -17.75 -4.44 6.31
N PRO A 28 -18.85 -4.42 7.07
CA PRO A 28 -20.18 -4.09 6.53
C PRO A 28 -20.26 -2.68 5.92
N GLN A 29 -19.35 -1.78 6.32
CA GLN A 29 -19.20 -0.43 5.76
C GLN A 29 -18.38 -0.37 4.46
N ASP A 30 -17.70 -1.45 4.06
CA ASP A 30 -16.85 -1.51 2.85
C ASP A 30 -17.63 -1.86 1.58
N LEU A 31 -18.98 -1.79 1.61
CA LEU A 31 -19.84 -1.97 0.43
C LEU A 31 -19.52 -0.90 -0.63
N GLY A 32 -18.58 -1.21 -1.52
CA GLY A 32 -18.17 -0.37 -2.66
C GLY A 32 -16.85 0.40 -2.50
N PHE A 33 -16.15 0.30 -1.37
CA PHE A 33 -14.87 0.98 -1.16
C PHE A 33 -13.69 0.00 -1.27
N HIS A 34 -13.13 -0.11 -2.48
CA HIS A 34 -11.87 -0.81 -2.68
C HIS A 34 -10.70 0.15 -2.44
N LYS A 35 -9.58 -0.37 -1.93
CA LYS A 35 -8.34 0.38 -1.82
C LYS A 35 -7.49 0.09 -3.05
N HIS A 36 -6.66 1.04 -3.45
CA HIS A 36 -5.71 0.85 -4.53
C HIS A 36 -4.30 1.01 -3.99
N CYS A 37 -3.37 0.22 -4.52
CA CYS A 37 -1.96 0.45 -4.28
C CYS A 37 -1.55 1.82 -4.84
N GLU A 38 -0.94 2.66 -4.02
CA GLU A 38 -0.55 4.03 -4.41
C GLU A 38 0.48 4.05 -5.56
N LEU A 39 1.29 2.98 -5.67
CA LEU A 39 2.33 2.83 -6.67
C LEU A 39 1.81 2.22 -7.97
N CYS A 40 1.23 1.01 -7.91
CA CYS A 40 0.83 0.26 -9.11
C CYS A 40 -0.67 0.27 -9.42
N TRP A 41 -1.50 0.85 -8.54
CA TRP A 41 -2.96 0.92 -8.67
C TRP A 41 -3.70 -0.42 -8.64
N THR A 42 -3.01 -1.53 -8.34
CA THR A 42 -3.63 -2.82 -8.05
C THR A 42 -4.72 -2.66 -6.99
N THR A 43 -5.87 -3.26 -7.26
CA THR A 43 -7.00 -3.30 -6.33
C THR A 43 -6.65 -4.20 -5.14
N LEU A 44 -6.83 -3.64 -3.94
CA LEU A 44 -6.73 -4.31 -2.66
C LEU A 44 -8.15 -4.39 -2.11
N SER A 45 -8.61 -5.61 -1.84
CA SER A 45 -10.00 -5.89 -1.48
C SER A 45 -10.06 -7.10 -0.55
N PRO A 46 -10.95 -7.10 0.46
CA PRO A 46 -11.19 -8.31 1.27
C PRO A 46 -12.05 -9.36 0.55
N TYR A 47 -12.49 -9.09 -0.68
CA TYR A 47 -13.39 -9.93 -1.46
C TYR A 47 -12.72 -10.40 -2.76
N GLY A 48 -13.18 -11.55 -3.29
CA GLY A 48 -12.76 -12.04 -4.60
C GLY A 48 -11.36 -12.64 -4.61
N THR A 49 -10.73 -12.62 -5.79
CA THR A 49 -9.36 -13.11 -6.04
C THR A 49 -8.30 -12.02 -5.93
N ASP A 50 -8.68 -10.82 -5.49
CA ASP A 50 -7.77 -9.70 -5.28
C ASP A 50 -6.81 -9.96 -4.11
N GLU A 51 -5.81 -9.09 -3.92
CA GLU A 51 -4.95 -9.15 -2.74
C GLU A 51 -5.71 -8.70 -1.49
N HIS A 52 -5.78 -9.60 -0.50
CA HIS A 52 -6.47 -9.36 0.78
C HIS A 52 -5.53 -8.83 1.86
N GLU A 53 -4.24 -8.71 1.55
CA GLU A 53 -3.19 -8.28 2.48
C GLU A 53 -2.33 -7.22 1.82
N GLY A 54 -1.96 -6.19 2.58
CA GLY A 54 -1.11 -5.12 2.09
C GLY A 54 -0.42 -4.38 3.22
N TYR A 55 0.27 -3.32 2.85
CA TYR A 55 0.92 -2.40 3.77
C TYR A 55 0.12 -1.12 3.81
N VAL A 56 -0.36 -0.75 4.99
CA VAL A 56 -1.09 0.49 5.21
C VAL A 56 -0.22 1.44 6.03
N SER A 57 -0.20 2.70 5.61
CA SER A 57 0.51 3.76 6.30
C SER A 57 -0.08 3.99 7.70
N GLU A 58 0.74 4.49 8.64
CA GLU A 58 0.30 4.78 10.02
C GLU A 58 -0.91 5.73 10.07
N ASN A 59 -0.97 6.71 9.15
CA ASN A 59 -2.09 7.64 9.01
C ASN A 59 -3.29 7.05 8.23
N ARG A 60 -3.21 5.79 7.79
CA ARG A 60 -4.19 5.03 6.99
C ARG A 60 -4.61 5.71 5.68
N GLN A 61 -3.82 6.66 5.18
CA GLN A 61 -4.12 7.38 3.94
C GLN A 61 -3.67 6.60 2.71
N TYR A 62 -2.53 5.92 2.81
CA TYR A 62 -1.88 5.19 1.72
C TYR A 62 -1.90 3.69 1.96
N TRP A 63 -2.13 2.95 0.89
CA TRP A 63 -2.05 1.49 0.83
C TRP A 63 -1.06 1.08 -0.25
N LEU A 64 -0.24 0.07 0.04
CA LEU A 64 0.70 -0.54 -0.89
C LEU A 64 0.47 -2.05 -0.92
N CYS A 65 0.50 -2.63 -2.12
CA CYS A 65 0.52 -4.09 -2.24
C CYS A 65 1.87 -4.65 -1.76
N GLN A 66 1.91 -5.95 -1.43
CA GLN A 66 3.13 -6.56 -0.88
C GLN A 66 4.33 -6.41 -1.82
N SER A 67 4.12 -6.62 -3.12
CA SER A 67 5.16 -6.49 -4.13
C SER A 67 5.72 -5.07 -4.22
N CYS A 68 4.86 -4.05 -4.22
CA CYS A 68 5.32 -2.66 -4.31
C CYS A 68 6.04 -2.22 -3.04
N PHE A 69 5.56 -2.62 -1.86
CA PHE A 69 6.27 -2.31 -0.63
C PHE A 69 7.68 -2.92 -0.64
N GLN A 70 7.81 -4.21 -0.95
CA GLN A 70 9.12 -4.88 -0.94
C GLN A 70 10.09 -4.34 -2.00
N GLU A 71 9.59 -3.95 -3.17
CA GLU A 71 10.41 -3.43 -4.26
C GLU A 71 10.86 -1.98 -4.00
N PHE A 72 9.99 -1.14 -3.45
CA PHE A 72 10.27 0.28 -3.25
C PHE A 72 10.72 0.65 -1.84
N LYS A 73 10.72 -0.27 -0.87
CA LYS A 73 11.14 0.05 0.51
C LYS A 73 12.50 0.72 0.60
N ASN A 74 13.47 0.29 -0.21
CA ASN A 74 14.80 0.86 -0.20
C ASN A 74 14.91 2.16 -1.00
N ILE A 75 14.07 2.31 -2.04
CA ILE A 75 14.07 3.48 -2.94
C ILE A 75 13.39 4.66 -2.25
N LEU A 76 12.24 4.39 -1.63
CA LEU A 76 11.41 5.36 -0.91
C LEU A 76 11.71 5.41 0.59
N MET A 77 12.72 4.68 1.08
CA MET A 77 13.01 4.58 2.51
C MET A 77 11.76 4.21 3.35
N LEU A 78 10.88 3.37 2.82
CA LEU A 78 9.67 2.94 3.52
C LEU A 78 10.08 2.15 4.77
N VAL A 79 9.41 2.42 5.88
CA VAL A 79 9.67 1.75 7.15
C VAL A 79 8.59 0.72 7.39
N GLU A 80 8.98 -0.54 7.62
CA GLU A 80 8.05 -1.58 8.10
C GLU A 80 7.96 -1.50 9.63
N ASP A 81 6.78 -1.20 10.15
CA ASP A 81 6.49 -1.38 11.57
C ASP A 81 6.25 -2.87 11.84
N THR A 82 7.14 -3.45 12.65
CA THR A 82 7.09 -4.86 13.07
C THR A 82 6.60 -5.00 14.51
N SER A 83 6.06 -3.92 15.09
CA SER A 83 5.61 -3.85 16.48
C SER A 83 4.26 -4.57 16.64
N HIS A 84 4.30 -5.91 16.66
CA HIS A 84 3.16 -6.77 16.97
C HIS A 84 3.50 -7.77 18.09
#